data_AF-A0A8T8I041-F1
#
_entry.id   AF-A0A8T8I041-F1
#
_cell.length_a   1.000
_cell.length_b   1.000
_cell.length_c   1.000
_cell.angle_alpha   90.00
_cell.angle_beta   90.00
_cell.angle_gamma   90.00
#
_symmetry.space_group_name_H-M   'P 1'
#
loop_
_entity.id
_entity.type
_entity.pdbx_description
1 polymer ?
#
loop_
_entity_poly.entity_id
_entity_poly.type
_entity_poly.pdbx_seq_one_letter_code
_entity_poly.pdbx_strand_id
1 'polypeptide(L)' 'MAAKRRGGVAPYVALLVALVILVPPVREVVLDLLAPLFDLVEDLNPARSQG' A
#
# COMPACT_ATOMS: atom_id res chain seq x y z
N MET A 1 -5.93 26.22 21.04
CA MET A 1 -5.67 24.77 21.25
C MET A 1 -6.94 23.99 20.94
N ALA A 2 -6.79 22.71 20.59
CA ALA A 2 -7.81 21.78 20.05
C ALA A 2 -7.98 21.86 18.52
N ALA A 3 -6.93 21.42 17.80
CA ALA A 3 -7.10 20.95 16.43
C ALA A 3 -8.08 19.77 16.46
N LYS A 4 -9.25 20.00 15.86
CA LYS A 4 -10.38 19.08 15.74
C LYS A 4 -9.86 17.69 15.38
N ARG A 5 -10.01 16.75 16.31
CA ARG A 5 -9.73 15.32 16.13
C ARG A 5 -10.67 14.76 15.04
N ARG A 6 -10.37 15.03 13.77
CA ARG A 6 -10.85 14.20 12.66
C ARG A 6 -9.97 12.96 12.67
N GLY A 7 -10.25 12.06 13.60
CA GLY A 7 -9.68 10.72 13.69
C GLY A 7 -10.14 9.86 12.51
N GLY A 8 -9.82 10.30 11.30
CA GLY A 8 -9.89 9.48 10.11
C GLY A 8 -8.59 8.70 10.00
N VAL A 9 -8.62 7.58 9.28
CA VAL A 9 -7.49 6.69 8.98
C VAL A 9 -6.24 7.41 8.40
N ALA A 10 -6.39 8.68 8.00
CA ALA A 10 -5.37 9.53 7.40
C ALA A 10 -3.99 9.61 8.09
N PRO A 11 -3.84 9.82 9.43
CA PRO A 11 -2.53 9.93 10.05
C PRO A 11 -1.82 8.57 10.09
N TYR A 12 -2.58 7.48 10.21
CA TYR A 12 -2.02 6.13 10.16
C TYR A 12 -1.52 5.79 8.75
N VAL A 13 -2.28 6.15 7.71
CA VAL A 13 -1.86 5.99 6.32
C VAL A 13 -0.62 6.84 6.02
N ALA A 14 -0.59 8.09 6.48
CA ALA A 14 0.57 8.95 6.30
C ALA A 14 1.82 8.37 6.98
N LEU A 15 1.69 7.85 8.21
CA LEU A 15 2.77 7.18 8.92
C LEU A 15 3.24 5.92 8.19
N LEU A 16 2.30 5.10 7.71
CA LEU A 16 2.60 3.90 6.94
C LEU A 16 3.41 4.23 5.68
N VAL A 17 2.97 5.22 4.91
CA VAL A 17 3.67 5.70 3.70
C VAL A 17 5.07 6.22 4.05
N ALA A 18 5.19 7.01 5.13
CA ALA A 18 6.48 7.51 5.59
C ALA A 18 7.44 6.36 5.96
N LEU A 19 6.95 5.33 6.66
CA LEU A 19 7.75 4.15 7.01
C LEU A 19 8.20 3.36 5.79
N VAL A 20 7.32 3.18 4.79
CA VAL A 20 7.67 2.50 3.54
C VAL A 20 8.75 3.26 2.78
N ILE A 21 8.73 4.60 2.77
CA ILE A 21 9.73 5.42 2.07
C ILE A 21 11.07 5.46 2.82
N LEU A 22 11.02 5.64 4.15
CA LEU A 22 12.22 5.86 4.97
C LEU A 22 12.92 4.56 5.39
N VAL A 23 12.21 3.44 5.42
CA VAL A 23 12.71 2.17 5.96
C VAL A 23 12.69 1.11 4.85
N PRO A 24 13.83 0.86 4.17
CA PRO A 24 13.94 -0.13 3.10
C PRO A 24 13.38 -1.51 3.44
N PRO A 25 13.63 -2.10 4.64
CA PRO A 25 13.07 -3.41 4.95
C PRO A 25 11.54 -3.40 5.11
N VAL A 26 10.94 -2.28 5.53
CA VAL A 26 9.47 -2.16 5.62
C VAL A 26 8.85 -2.15 4.22
N ARG A 27 9.47 -1.46 3.26
CA ARG A 27 9.07 -1.52 1.86
C ARG A 27 9.09 -2.95 1.33
N GLU A 28 10.16 -3.70 1.59
CA GLU A 28 10.28 -5.07 1.08
C GLU A 28 9.20 -5.97 1.62
N VAL A 29 8.92 -5.93 2.93
CA VAL A 29 7.83 -6.70 3.54
C VAL A 29 6.47 -6.30 2.96
N VAL A 30 6.21 -5.01 2.77
CA VAL A 30 4.94 -4.54 2.19
C VAL A 30 4.79 -5.01 0.73
N LEU A 31 5.87 -4.96 -0.05
CA LEU A 31 5.87 -5.46 -1.42
C LEU A 31 5.69 -6.98 -1.47
N ASP A 32 6.31 -7.72 -0.56
CA ASP A 32 6.21 -9.18 -0.49
C ASP A 32 4.78 -9.62 -0.09
N LEU A 33 4.13 -8.88 0.81
CA LEU A 33 2.72 -9.10 1.15
C LEU A 33 1.77 -8.75 0.00
N LEU A 34 2.08 -7.70 -0.76
CA LEU A 34 1.24 -7.25 -1.88
C LEU A 34 1.54 -7.99 -3.18
N ALA A 35 2.69 -8.64 -3.33
CA ALA A 35 3.10 -9.41 -4.50
C ALA A 35 2.03 -10.43 -4.95
N PRO A 36 1.49 -11.31 -4.07
CA PRO A 36 0.43 -12.24 -4.49
C PRO A 36 -0.87 -11.52 -4.87
N LEU A 37 -1.15 -10.34 -4.30
CA LEU A 37 -2.30 -9.53 -4.73
C LEU A 37 -2.08 -8.91 -6.12
N PHE A 38 -0.88 -8.42 -6.41
CA PHE A 38 -0.54 -7.89 -7.73
C PHE A 38 -0.61 -8.98 -8.79
N ASP A 39 -0.07 -10.15 -8.50
CA ASP A 39 -0.12 -11.33 -9.39
C ASP A 39 -1.57 -11.73 -9.67
N LEU A 40 -2.42 -11.78 -8.64
CA LEU A 40 -3.86 -12.05 -8.80
C LEU A 40 -4.57 -10.97 -9.62
N VAL A 41 -4.23 -9.69 -9.45
CA VAL A 41 -4.81 -8.59 -10.25
C VAL A 41 -4.33 -8.64 -11.70
N GLU A 42 -3.08 -9.04 -11.93
CA GLU A 42 -2.50 -9.22 -13.27
C GLU A 42 -3.15 -10.40 -14.01
N ASP A 43 -3.43 -11.50 -13.32
CA ASP A 43 -4.18 -12.65 -13.83
C ASP A 43 -5.66 -12.32 -14.08
N LEU A 44 -6.26 -11.47 -13.23
CA LEU A 44 -7.63 -11.00 -13.42
C LEU A 44 -7.76 -9.92 -14.50
N ASN A 45 -6.66 -9.41 -15.05
CA ASN A 45 -6.69 -8.38 -16.07
C ASN A 45 -6.99 -9.00 -17.45
N PRO A 46 -8.20 -8.83 -18.01
CA PRO A 46 -8.56 -9.40 -19.31
C PRO A 46 -7.83 -8.72 -20.48
N ALA A 47 -7.04 -7.67 -20.21
CA ALA A 47 -6.14 -7.06 -21.20
C ALA A 47 -4.93 -7.96 -21.55
N ARG A 48 -4.61 -8.96 -20.72
CA ARG A 48 -3.50 -9.90 -21.00
C ARG A 48 -3.90 -11.12 -21.84
N SER A 49 -5.18 -11.50 -21.88
CA SER A 49 -5.62 -12.71 -22.59
C SER A 49 -5.82 -12.54 -24.11
N GLN A 50 -5.47 -11.38 -24.69
CA GLN A 50 -5.66 -11.06 -26.11
C GLN A 50 -4.36 -10.80 -26.89
N GLY A 51 -3.19 -11.13 -26.35
CA GLY A 51 -1.87 -10.96 -26.99
C GLY A 51 -1.20 -12.29 -27.33
#